data_AF-A0A961V1P3-F1
#
_entry.id   AF-A0A961V1P3-F1
#
_cell.length_a   1.000
_cell.length_b   1.000
_cell.length_c   1.000
_cell.angle_alpha   90.00
_cell.angle_beta   90.00
_cell.angle_gamma   90.00
#
_symmetry.space_group_name_H-M   'P 1'
#
loop_
_entity.id
_entity.type
_entity.pdbx_description
1 polymer ?
#
loop_
_entity_poly.entity_id
_entity_poly.type
_entity_poly.pdbx_seq_one_letter_code
_entity_poly.pdbx_strand_id
1 'polypeptide(L)'
;MPKIKVANPVVEMDGDEMTRIIWQLIKEKLIHPYLDVELLYFDLSIEHRDATDDKVTVEAAEAIKATGVGVKCATITPDEARVEEFGLKKMWRSP
;
A
#
# COMPACT_ATOMS: atom_id res chain seq x y z
N MET A 1 -9.12 -24.69 -12.49
CA MET A 1 -9.04 -23.79 -13.66
C MET A 1 -7.67 -23.13 -13.65
N PRO A 2 -7.01 -22.93 -14.81
CA PRO A 2 -5.78 -22.15 -14.87
C PRO A 2 -6.07 -20.70 -14.45
N LYS A 3 -5.09 -20.04 -13.80
CA LYS A 3 -5.20 -18.62 -13.44
C LYS A 3 -5.18 -17.74 -14.69
N ILE A 4 -5.89 -16.62 -14.64
CA ILE A 4 -5.84 -15.59 -15.69
C ILE A 4 -4.49 -14.88 -15.58
N LYS A 5 -3.71 -14.91 -16.66
CA LYS A 5 -2.41 -14.24 -16.71
C LYS A 5 -2.60 -12.74 -16.95
N VAL A 6 -2.09 -11.92 -16.05
CA VAL A 6 -2.05 -10.46 -16.21
C VAL A 6 -0.75 -10.10 -16.93
N ALA A 7 -0.85 -9.33 -18.01
CA ALA A 7 0.28 -9.08 -18.92
C ALA A 7 1.33 -8.12 -18.35
N ASN A 8 0.91 -7.15 -17.53
CA ASN A 8 1.76 -6.11 -16.95
C ASN A 8 1.59 -6.07 -15.43
N PRO A 9 2.61 -5.63 -14.68
CA PRO A 9 2.51 -5.49 -13.24
C PRO A 9 1.52 -4.39 -12.83
N VAL A 10 1.03 -4.49 -11.60
CA VAL A 10 0.22 -3.45 -10.93
C VAL A 10 0.98 -2.98 -9.70
N VAL A 11 1.01 -1.67 -9.47
CA VAL A 11 1.57 -1.13 -8.22
C VAL A 11 0.58 -1.33 -7.10
N GLU A 12 1.00 -2.01 -6.04
CA GLU A 12 0.22 -2.23 -4.83
C GLU A 12 0.75 -1.35 -3.72
N MET A 13 -0.11 -0.48 -3.19
CA MET A 13 0.18 0.30 -1.99
C MET A 13 -0.64 -0.24 -0.83
N ASP A 14 0.02 -0.88 0.14
CA ASP A 14 -0.63 -1.36 1.35
C ASP A 14 -0.90 -0.19 2.32
N GLY A 15 -1.74 -0.44 3.32
CA GLY A 15 -2.28 0.60 4.19
C GLY A 15 -2.24 0.24 5.67
N ASP A 16 -3.20 0.80 6.40
CA ASP A 16 -3.25 0.78 7.86
C ASP A 16 -4.50 0.07 8.42
N GLU A 17 -4.43 -0.23 9.71
CA GLU A 17 -5.54 -0.69 10.56
C GLU A 17 -6.38 -1.81 9.94
N MET A 18 -7.71 -1.73 10.05
CA MET A 18 -8.63 -2.78 9.61
C MET A 18 -8.60 -2.97 8.08
N THR A 19 -8.33 -1.90 7.33
CA THR A 19 -8.23 -1.97 5.88
C THR A 19 -7.05 -2.80 5.42
N ARG A 20 -5.89 -2.77 6.11
CA ARG A 20 -4.74 -3.64 5.83
C ARG A 20 -5.11 -5.13 5.96
N ILE A 21 -5.85 -5.48 7.01
CA ILE A 21 -6.30 -6.86 7.24
C ILE A 21 -7.30 -7.30 6.17
N ILE A 22 -8.28 -6.45 5.84
CA ILE A 22 -9.25 -6.74 4.78
C ILE A 22 -8.54 -6.86 3.42
N TRP A 23 -7.55 -6.01 3.16
CA TRP A 23 -6.77 -6.00 1.93
C TRP A 23 -6.04 -7.33 1.71
N GLN A 24 -5.39 -7.85 2.76
CA GLN A 24 -4.80 -9.19 2.73
C GLN A 24 -5.84 -10.27 2.41
N LEU A 25 -7.00 -10.26 3.08
CA LEU A 25 -8.07 -11.23 2.85
C LEU A 25 -8.64 -11.16 1.43
N ILE A 26 -8.80 -9.96 0.85
CA ILE A 26 -9.22 -9.77 -0.54
C ILE A 26 -8.19 -10.41 -1.47
N LYS A 27 -6.90 -10.11 -1.29
CA LYS A 27 -5.85 -10.69 -2.14
C LYS A 27 -5.84 -12.21 -2.08
N GLU A 28 -5.86 -12.77 -0.88
CA GLU A 28 -5.79 -14.22 -0.65
C GLU A 28 -7.02 -14.97 -1.15
N LYS A 29 -8.23 -14.43 -0.94
CA LYS A 29 -9.49 -15.13 -1.25
C LYS A 29 -10.04 -14.81 -2.63
N LEU A 30 -9.81 -13.61 -3.13
CA LEU A 30 -10.52 -13.06 -4.30
C LEU A 30 -9.60 -12.71 -5.46
N ILE A 31 -8.28 -12.60 -5.26
CA ILE A 31 -7.33 -12.23 -6.32
C ILE A 31 -6.42 -13.40 -6.68
N HIS A 32 -5.52 -13.80 -5.78
CA HIS A 32 -4.50 -14.82 -6.04
C HIS A 32 -5.01 -16.21 -6.44
N PRO A 33 -6.22 -16.65 -6.04
CA PRO A 33 -6.77 -17.91 -6.55
C PRO A 33 -7.10 -17.86 -8.04
N TYR A 34 -7.33 -16.66 -8.60
CA TYR A 34 -7.85 -16.47 -9.95
C TYR A 34 -6.87 -15.77 -10.90
N LEU A 35 -5.96 -14.93 -10.39
CA LEU A 35 -5.01 -14.16 -11.19
C LEU A 35 -3.57 -14.60 -10.93
N ASP A 36 -2.80 -14.74 -12.02
CA ASP A 36 -1.34 -14.72 -12.02
C ASP A 36 -0.91 -13.30 -12.38
N VAL A 37 -0.64 -12.50 -11.36
CA VAL A 37 -0.38 -11.06 -11.46
C VAL A 37 0.86 -10.70 -10.65
N GLU A 38 1.75 -9.92 -11.26
CA GLU A 38 2.89 -9.33 -10.57
C GLU A 38 2.44 -8.03 -9.87
N LEU A 39 2.73 -7.95 -8.57
CA LEU A 39 2.43 -6.79 -7.74
C LEU A 39 3.74 -6.13 -7.32
N LEU A 40 3.95 -4.88 -7.76
CA LEU A 40 5.04 -4.04 -7.27
C LEU A 40 4.59 -3.44 -5.95
N TYR A 41 5.04 -4.05 -4.86
CA TYR A 41 4.55 -3.78 -3.51
C TYR A 41 5.27 -2.62 -2.83
N PHE A 42 4.50 -1.71 -2.26
CA PHE A 42 4.94 -0.59 -1.42
C PHE A 42 4.12 -0.57 -0.13
N ASP A 43 4.79 -0.59 1.02
CA ASP A 43 4.11 -0.52 2.32
C ASP A 43 3.91 0.95 2.70
N LEU A 44 2.69 1.48 2.57
CA LEU A 44 2.38 2.85 3.00
C LEU A 44 1.77 2.90 4.40
N SER A 45 1.98 1.88 5.23
CA SER A 45 1.63 1.98 6.65
C SER A 45 2.33 3.16 7.31
N ILE A 46 1.67 3.70 8.33
CA ILE A 46 2.18 4.88 9.04
C ILE A 46 3.57 4.64 9.64
N GLU A 47 3.85 3.42 10.13
CA GLU A 47 5.15 3.04 10.68
C GLU A 47 6.24 2.97 9.59
N HIS A 48 5.93 2.39 8.42
CA HIS A 48 6.91 2.29 7.34
C HIS A 48 7.19 3.64 6.67
N ARG A 49 6.14 4.46 6.54
CA ARG A 49 6.30 5.85 6.12
C ARG A 49 7.17 6.63 7.10
N ASP A 50 6.94 6.50 8.40
CA ASP A 50 7.80 7.15 9.39
C ASP A 50 9.25 6.67 9.33
N ALA A 51 9.47 5.36 9.22
CA ALA A 51 10.79 4.76 9.12
C ALA A 51 11.58 5.27 7.90
N THR A 52 10.91 5.51 6.77
CA THR A 52 11.53 5.93 5.50
C THR A 52 11.55 7.45 5.28
N ASP A 53 11.15 8.23 6.28
CA ASP A 53 10.90 9.67 6.15
C ASP A 53 9.93 10.02 5.00
N ASP A 54 8.93 9.15 4.80
CA ASP A 54 7.87 9.19 3.80
C ASP A 54 8.37 9.09 2.34
N LYS A 55 9.61 8.63 2.14
CA LYS A 55 10.16 8.37 0.80
C LYS A 55 9.41 7.26 0.07
N VAL A 56 8.93 6.24 0.78
CA VAL A 56 8.17 5.13 0.20
C VAL A 56 6.91 5.61 -0.54
N THR A 57 6.27 6.69 -0.05
CA THR A 57 5.09 7.30 -0.68
C THR A 57 5.44 7.89 -2.05
N VAL A 58 6.60 8.56 -2.16
CA VAL A 58 7.08 9.13 -3.42
C VAL A 58 7.53 8.04 -4.39
N GLU A 59 8.22 7.02 -3.89
CA GLU A 59 8.65 5.86 -4.68
C GLU A 59 7.45 5.09 -5.26
N ALA A 60 6.40 4.89 -4.47
CA ALA A 60 5.15 4.32 -4.95
C ALA A 60 4.51 5.19 -6.06
N ALA A 61 4.49 6.51 -5.89
CA ALA A 61 3.94 7.43 -6.89
C ALA A 61 4.73 7.40 -8.21
N GLU A 62 6.06 7.38 -8.17
CA GLU A 62 6.90 7.24 -9.38
C GLU A 62 6.73 5.86 -10.03
N ALA A 63 6.55 4.79 -9.24
CA ALA A 63 6.25 3.47 -9.77
C ALA A 63 4.90 3.45 -10.51
N ILE A 64 3.85 4.07 -9.96
CA ILE A 64 2.55 4.21 -10.64
C ILE A 64 2.70 4.98 -11.94
N LYS A 65 3.46 6.07 -11.92
CA LYS A 65 3.72 6.86 -13.12
C LYS A 65 4.44 6.06 -14.21
N ALA A 66 5.32 5.14 -13.84
CA ALA A 66 6.02 4.25 -14.76
C ALA A 66 5.13 3.11 -15.29
N THR A 67 4.28 2.50 -14.45
CA THR A 67 3.41 1.38 -14.84
C THR A 67 2.05 1.78 -15.40
N GLY A 68 1.58 2.98 -15.07
CA GLY A 68 0.28 3.55 -15.43
C GLY A 68 -0.89 3.07 -14.57
N VAL A 69 -0.71 2.08 -13.69
CA VAL A 69 -1.79 1.50 -12.87
C VAL A 69 -1.31 1.23 -11.45
N GLY A 70 -2.08 1.72 -10.48
CA GLY A 70 -1.89 1.46 -9.07
C GLY A 70 -3.21 1.17 -8.35
N VAL A 71 -3.12 0.43 -7.25
CA VAL A 71 -4.23 0.18 -6.33
C VAL A 71 -3.77 0.46 -4.90
N LYS A 72 -4.56 1.24 -4.16
CA LYS A 72 -4.18 1.78 -2.86
C LYS A 72 -5.15 1.39 -1.76
N CYS A 73 -4.63 0.75 -0.72
CA CYS A 73 -5.32 0.55 0.54
C CYS A 73 -5.40 1.87 1.33
N ALA A 74 -6.40 2.01 2.21
CA ALA A 74 -6.55 3.23 3.00
C ALA A 74 -5.40 3.38 4.01
N THR A 75 -4.91 4.61 4.19
CA THR A 75 -3.76 4.95 5.03
C THR A 75 -4.12 6.03 6.03
N ILE A 76 -3.46 6.03 7.19
CA ILE A 76 -3.58 7.08 8.20
C ILE A 76 -2.95 8.37 7.67
N THR A 77 -3.68 9.48 7.81
CA THR A 77 -3.09 10.83 7.80
C THR A 77 -3.00 11.26 9.26
N PRO A 78 -1.81 11.29 9.89
CA PRO A 78 -1.71 11.44 11.33
C PRO A 78 -2.01 12.88 11.78
N ASP A 79 -2.87 13.01 12.79
CA ASP A 79 -2.99 14.20 13.63
C ASP A 79 -2.08 14.07 14.86
N GLU A 80 -2.16 15.00 15.80
CA GLU A 80 -1.35 14.98 17.04
C GLU A 80 -1.59 13.71 17.86
N ALA A 81 -2.83 13.22 17.93
CA ALA A 81 -3.16 12.01 18.68
C ALA A 81 -2.54 10.77 18.03
N ARG A 82 -2.57 10.67 16.70
CA ARG A 82 -1.91 9.59 15.97
C ARG A 82 -0.38 9.67 16.04
N VAL A 83 0.21 10.87 16.11
CA VAL A 83 1.66 11.03 16.37
C VAL A 83 2.04 10.44 17.72
N GLU A 84 1.24 10.68 18.76
CA GLU A 84 1.47 10.11 20.09
C GLU A 84 1.23 8.60 20.12
N GLU A 85 0.13 8.12 19.54
CA GLU A 85 -0.24 6.70 19.50
C GLU A 85 0.84 5.82 18.87
N PHE A 86 1.41 6.27 17.75
CA PHE A 86 2.40 5.51 16.99
C PHE A 86 3.85 5.95 17.24
N GLY A 87 4.09 6.95 18.09
CA GLY A 87 5.44 7.46 18.38
C GLY A 87 6.15 8.04 17.15
N LEU A 88 5.42 8.73 16.28
CA LEU A 88 5.91 9.20 14.99
C LEU A 88 6.91 10.37 15.14
N LYS A 89 7.86 10.49 14.19
CA LYS A 89 8.80 11.61 14.15
C LYS A 89 8.11 12.96 13.97
N LYS A 90 7.00 12.99 13.21
CA LYS A 90 6.18 14.19 12.94
C LYS A 90 4.83 13.82 12.32
N MET A 91 3.95 14.82 12.20
CA MET A 91 2.73 14.73 11.41
C MET A 91 3.06 14.67 9.91
N TRP A 92 3.10 13.45 9.37
CA TRP A 92 3.27 13.22 7.94
C TRP A 92 2.05 13.68 7.14
N ARG A 93 2.26 14.08 5.88
CA ARG A 93 1.16 14.51 5.00
C ARG A 93 0.32 13.32 4.55
N SER A 94 -0.84 13.59 3.96
CA SER A 94 -1.68 12.53 3.38
C SER A 94 -0.97 11.86 2.19
N PRO A 95 -0.82 10.52 2.16
CA PRO A 95 -0.25 9.78 1.04
C PRO A 95 -1.11 9.74 -0.22
#